data_AF-A0A8S1SUH5-F1
#
_entry.id   AF-A0A8S1SUH5-F1
#
_cell.length_a   1.000
_cell.length_b   1.000
_cell.length_c   1.000
_cell.angle_alpha   90.00
_cell.angle_beta   90.00
_cell.angle_gamma   90.00
#
_symmetry.space_group_name_H-M   'P 1'
#
loop_
_entity.id
_entity.type
_entity.pdbx_description
1 polymer ?
#
loop_
_entity_poly.entity_id
_entity_poly.type
_entity_poly.pdbx_seq_one_letter_code
_entity_poly.pdbx_strand_id
1 'polypeptide(L)'
;MRRYSENTDSSKSQISIKKKGLKIAYQSWLIILGIILLTLSILSYSSFQYTIDNYEYIILNWHQQPLVQIKITNGSCSQEEEPLIEYKWPGTIDGCDCSTKTRLLQEENIQSLKLNELIVGKQCNQTQLRSGCSTISSINEKQFILFPSSNNKTGFQLCATREKDNNFYKWAPKRKDCRDGFLKCGENDDQFYCTQEKVCPIRRIGLKSKNILENQEEGNTLDQDTIIYSRTSNEYLPVAEIRIGQGGVCLRNNEYGITNGREDYPLMRIKRKECQYDPRFEEVALTTEDIFYNINGLSNLSKVLNGFEISNQTKWGLYQRSYIPWKMKCRGQELNEFLNQQIYLNEILDGLTSQLVISVFFFVIISIVLSTFTFMNIMGKQIPCLQTKDQDETSKRLFLIEIGVKFVIYVPFAILISLEFSKIQKELDFLDQVINLDCSDIYVKNQLNSMRENLMFGVYQLNSAQFYLFFITVLIDILFIGYTCYYNRQNKNIEK
;
A
#
# COMPACT_ATOMS: atom_id res chain seq x y z
N MET A 1 -63.56 -0.87 -44.46
CA MET A 1 -62.36 -1.72 -44.26
C MET A 1 -61.04 -0.94 -44.27
N ARG A 2 -60.74 -0.02 -45.20
CA ARG A 2 -59.46 0.74 -45.19
C ARG A 2 -59.14 1.51 -43.89
N ARG A 3 -60.10 2.21 -43.26
CA ARG A 3 -59.86 2.94 -41.99
C ARG A 3 -59.52 2.04 -40.78
N TYR A 4 -59.89 0.76 -40.80
CA TYR A 4 -59.53 -0.17 -39.72
C TYR A 4 -58.08 -0.68 -39.84
N SER A 5 -57.52 -0.69 -41.06
CA SER A 5 -56.13 -1.07 -41.33
C SER A 5 -55.14 0.00 -40.86
N GLU A 6 -55.44 1.28 -41.05
CA GLU A 6 -54.50 2.37 -40.68
C GLU A 6 -54.31 2.51 -39.16
N ASN A 7 -55.37 2.23 -38.37
CA ASN A 7 -55.28 2.30 -36.90
C ASN A 7 -54.46 1.15 -36.29
N THR A 8 -54.37 0.01 -36.97
CA THR A 8 -53.62 -1.15 -36.46
C THR A 8 -52.12 -1.04 -36.70
N ASP A 9 -51.69 -0.40 -37.78
CA ASP A 9 -50.27 -0.17 -38.07
C ASP A 9 -49.64 0.92 -37.18
N SER A 10 -50.40 1.97 -36.87
CA SER A 10 -49.95 3.04 -35.96
C SER A 10 -49.69 2.53 -34.55
N SER A 11 -50.56 1.64 -34.02
CA SER A 11 -50.41 1.10 -32.66
C SER A 11 -49.19 0.19 -32.54
N LYS A 12 -48.92 -0.68 -33.54
CA LYS A 12 -47.75 -1.58 -33.58
C LYS A 12 -46.42 -0.81 -33.62
N SER A 13 -46.38 0.30 -34.36
CA SER A 13 -45.19 1.17 -34.43
C SER A 13 -44.84 1.79 -33.08
N GLN A 14 -45.81 2.40 -32.39
CA GLN A 14 -45.60 3.00 -31.07
C GLN A 14 -45.16 1.97 -30.02
N ILE A 15 -45.77 0.79 -30.07
CA ILE A 15 -45.45 -0.39 -29.26
C ILE A 15 -43.96 -0.74 -29.46
N SER A 16 -43.49 -0.93 -30.70
CA SER A 16 -42.09 -1.26 -30.99
C SER A 16 -41.10 -0.21 -30.48
N ILE A 17 -41.42 1.08 -30.57
CA ILE A 17 -40.53 2.16 -30.11
C ILE A 17 -40.32 2.09 -28.60
N LYS A 18 -41.41 1.92 -27.82
CA LYS A 18 -41.33 1.82 -26.35
C LYS A 18 -40.47 0.64 -25.89
N LYS A 19 -40.59 -0.52 -26.54
CA LYS A 19 -39.79 -1.72 -26.24
C LYS A 19 -38.29 -1.50 -26.48
N LYS A 20 -37.93 -0.80 -27.57
CA LYS A 20 -36.53 -0.44 -27.87
C LYS A 20 -35.98 0.53 -26.83
N GLY A 21 -36.75 1.56 -26.48
CA GLY A 21 -36.36 2.54 -25.45
C GLY A 21 -36.07 1.89 -24.09
N LEU A 22 -36.94 0.99 -23.62
CA LEU A 22 -36.73 0.28 -22.35
C LEU A 22 -35.48 -0.61 -22.37
N LYS A 23 -35.23 -1.32 -23.47
CA LYS A 23 -34.01 -2.13 -23.64
C LYS A 23 -32.75 -1.28 -23.59
N ILE A 24 -32.75 -0.13 -24.28
CA ILE A 24 -31.63 0.82 -24.25
C ILE A 24 -31.39 1.30 -22.81
N ALA A 25 -32.44 1.70 -22.09
CA ALA A 25 -32.33 2.15 -20.70
C ALA A 25 -31.75 1.06 -19.78
N TYR A 26 -32.21 -0.19 -19.93
CA TYR A 26 -31.70 -1.33 -19.17
C TYR A 26 -30.22 -1.62 -19.48
N GLN A 27 -29.81 -1.57 -20.75
CA GLN A 27 -28.40 -1.76 -21.12
C GLN A 27 -27.50 -0.62 -20.61
N SER A 28 -27.96 0.63 -20.68
CA SER A 28 -27.26 1.76 -20.06
C SER A 28 -27.11 1.59 -18.55
N TRP A 29 -28.15 1.08 -17.87
CA TRP A 29 -28.08 0.76 -16.45
C TRP A 29 -26.99 -0.28 -16.14
N LEU A 30 -26.88 -1.36 -16.92
CA LEU A 30 -25.84 -2.37 -16.72
C LEU A 30 -24.43 -1.84 -16.94
N ILE A 31 -24.24 -0.91 -17.89
CA ILE A 31 -22.95 -0.23 -18.10
C ILE A 31 -22.58 0.58 -16.86
N ILE A 32 -23.49 1.42 -16.39
CA ILE A 32 -23.28 2.27 -15.20
C ILE A 32 -23.00 1.39 -13.97
N LEU A 33 -23.78 0.32 -13.78
CA LEU A 33 -23.61 -0.62 -12.70
C LEU A 33 -22.24 -1.29 -12.72
N GLY A 34 -21.75 -1.72 -13.89
CA GLY A 34 -20.42 -2.31 -14.02
C GLY A 34 -19.30 -1.35 -13.62
N ILE A 35 -19.40 -0.07 -14.02
CA ILE A 35 -18.45 0.98 -13.63
C ILE A 35 -18.48 1.20 -12.11
N ILE A 36 -19.67 1.28 -11.51
CA ILE A 36 -19.84 1.49 -10.07
C ILE A 36 -19.26 0.31 -9.28
N LEU A 37 -19.61 -0.93 -9.64
CA LEU A 37 -19.11 -2.13 -8.95
C LEU A 37 -17.59 -2.24 -9.04
N LEU A 38 -17.01 -2.01 -10.22
CA LEU A 38 -15.56 -2.01 -10.41
C LEU A 38 -14.88 -0.94 -9.56
N THR A 39 -15.42 0.28 -9.55
CA THR A 39 -14.88 1.39 -8.76
C THR A 39 -14.92 1.07 -7.27
N LEU A 40 -16.05 0.57 -6.76
CA LEU A 40 -16.20 0.19 -5.36
C LEU A 40 -15.22 -0.93 -4.97
N SER A 41 -15.01 -1.94 -5.84
CA SER A 41 -14.06 -3.02 -5.59
C SER A 41 -12.61 -2.52 -5.55
N ILE A 42 -12.22 -1.61 -6.45
CA ILE A 42 -10.89 -1.00 -6.46
C ILE A 42 -10.66 -0.20 -5.17
N LEU A 43 -11.65 0.61 -4.76
CA LEU A 43 -11.55 1.41 -3.53
C LEU A 43 -11.47 0.53 -2.28
N SER A 44 -12.28 -0.53 -2.20
CA SER A 44 -12.27 -1.49 -1.10
C SER A 44 -10.91 -2.20 -0.98
N TYR A 45 -10.40 -2.72 -2.10
CA TYR A 45 -9.08 -3.35 -2.16
C TYR A 45 -7.95 -2.38 -1.77
N SER A 46 -7.92 -1.19 -2.36
CA SER A 46 -6.89 -0.19 -2.07
C SER A 46 -6.90 0.29 -0.63
N SER A 47 -8.10 0.43 -0.03
CA SER A 47 -8.23 0.83 1.37
C SER A 47 -7.76 -0.28 2.31
N PHE A 48 -8.00 -1.54 1.96
CA PHE A 48 -7.57 -2.66 2.79
C PHE A 48 -6.07 -2.95 2.70
N GLN A 49 -5.46 -2.81 1.52
CA GLN A 49 -4.01 -2.94 1.34
C GLN A 49 -3.24 -2.00 2.30
N TYR A 50 -3.72 -0.76 2.39
CA TYR A 50 -3.19 0.24 3.30
C TYR A 50 -3.27 -0.18 4.79
N THR A 51 -4.32 -0.90 5.16
CA THR A 51 -4.50 -1.42 6.52
C THR A 51 -3.49 -2.52 6.84
N ILE A 52 -3.26 -3.45 5.92
CA ILE A 52 -2.30 -4.56 6.10
C ILE A 52 -0.88 -4.03 6.34
N ASP A 53 -0.42 -3.04 5.57
CA ASP A 53 0.92 -2.48 5.70
C ASP A 53 1.20 -1.95 7.13
N ASN A 54 0.20 -1.35 7.78
CA ASN A 54 0.33 -0.83 9.15
C ASN A 54 0.41 -1.95 10.20
N TYR A 55 -0.34 -3.03 9.99
CA TYR A 55 -0.29 -4.20 10.86
C TYR A 55 1.05 -4.93 10.71
N GLU A 56 1.50 -5.17 9.48
CA GLU A 56 2.77 -5.83 9.19
C GLU A 56 3.95 -5.07 9.80
N TYR A 57 3.90 -3.74 9.85
CA TYR A 57 4.94 -2.95 10.52
C TYR A 57 5.11 -3.31 12.01
N ILE A 58 4.01 -3.44 12.74
CA ILE A 58 4.03 -3.79 14.17
C ILE A 58 4.58 -5.20 14.33
N ILE A 59 4.11 -6.12 13.48
CA ILE A 59 4.53 -7.52 13.50
C ILE A 59 6.01 -7.67 13.16
N LEU A 60 6.51 -6.96 12.14
CA LEU A 60 7.91 -6.98 11.73
C LEU A 60 8.84 -6.52 12.87
N ASN A 61 8.43 -5.52 13.65
CA ASN A 61 9.17 -5.07 14.83
C ASN A 61 9.31 -6.21 15.85
N TRP A 62 8.21 -6.89 16.19
CA TRP A 62 8.23 -8.00 17.14
C TRP A 62 8.91 -9.27 16.64
N HIS A 63 9.02 -9.44 15.33
CA HIS A 63 9.76 -10.56 14.72
C HIS A 63 11.27 -10.37 14.72
N GLN A 64 11.77 -9.12 14.82
CA GLN A 64 13.19 -8.88 14.99
C GLN A 64 13.69 -9.57 16.25
N GLN A 65 14.89 -10.13 16.22
CA GLN A 65 15.59 -10.61 17.41
C GLN A 65 16.26 -9.42 18.11
N PRO A 66 16.40 -9.37 19.45
CA PRO A 66 17.03 -8.23 20.08
C PRO A 66 18.56 -8.25 19.90
N LEU A 67 19.19 -7.08 19.97
CA LEU A 67 20.64 -6.96 19.89
C LEU A 67 21.30 -7.47 21.18
N VAL A 68 22.25 -8.40 21.07
CA VAL A 68 23.03 -8.91 22.21
C VAL A 68 24.38 -8.22 22.26
N GLN A 69 25.09 -8.08 21.15
CA GLN A 69 26.35 -7.33 21.09
C GLN A 69 26.30 -6.33 19.93
N ILE A 70 27.05 -5.24 20.08
CA ILE A 70 27.19 -4.21 19.04
C ILE A 70 28.62 -3.70 19.02
N LYS A 71 29.14 -3.45 17.82
CA LYS A 71 30.45 -2.83 17.62
C LYS A 71 30.45 -1.88 16.42
N ILE A 72 31.39 -0.95 16.45
CA ILE A 72 31.67 -0.04 15.33
C ILE A 72 32.88 -0.56 14.55
N THR A 73 32.85 -0.53 13.23
CA THR A 73 33.99 -0.94 12.37
C THR A 73 34.07 -0.08 11.12
N ASN A 74 35.25 0.03 10.50
CA ASN A 74 35.43 0.63 9.18
C ASN A 74 35.44 -0.41 8.05
N GLY A 75 35.43 -1.70 8.39
CA GLY A 75 35.37 -2.83 7.46
C GLY A 75 34.03 -3.56 7.52
N SER A 76 33.96 -4.70 6.85
CA SER A 76 32.77 -5.56 6.87
C SER A 76 32.53 -6.19 8.24
N CYS A 77 31.27 -6.49 8.54
CA CYS A 77 30.89 -7.30 9.69
C CYS A 77 31.45 -8.73 9.57
N SER A 78 31.72 -9.36 10.72
CA SER A 78 32.14 -10.77 10.73
C SER A 78 30.99 -11.69 10.31
N GLN A 79 31.28 -12.96 9.99
CA GLN A 79 30.26 -13.91 9.49
C GLN A 79 29.11 -14.18 10.47
N GLU A 80 29.33 -13.98 11.77
CA GLU A 80 28.32 -14.15 12.82
C GLU A 80 27.56 -12.86 13.15
N GLU A 81 27.95 -11.74 12.53
CA GLU A 81 27.37 -10.42 12.75
C GLU A 81 26.61 -9.95 11.53
N GLU A 82 25.53 -9.20 11.77
CA GLU A 82 24.81 -8.52 10.72
C GLU A 82 25.15 -7.02 10.68
N PRO A 83 25.14 -6.42 9.48
CA PRO A 83 25.21 -4.98 9.33
C PRO A 83 23.90 -4.32 9.76
N LEU A 84 23.97 -3.31 10.62
CA LEU A 84 22.78 -2.59 11.10
C LEU A 84 22.50 -1.30 10.33
N ILE A 85 23.51 -0.79 9.62
CA ILE A 85 23.40 0.40 8.78
C ILE A 85 23.12 -0.08 7.36
N GLU A 86 21.85 -0.07 6.96
CA GLU A 86 21.44 -0.40 5.61
C GLU A 86 20.42 0.62 5.09
N TYR A 87 20.86 1.49 4.18
CA TYR A 87 19.97 2.37 3.44
C TYR A 87 20.13 2.13 1.94
N LYS A 88 19.04 1.78 1.26
CA LYS A 88 19.05 1.55 -0.19
C LYS A 88 18.72 2.85 -0.92
N TRP A 89 19.75 3.51 -1.47
CA TRP A 89 19.53 4.64 -2.37
C TRP A 89 18.97 4.13 -3.70
N PRO A 90 17.80 4.61 -4.15
CA PRO A 90 17.00 3.94 -5.18
C PRO A 90 17.57 4.08 -6.60
N GLY A 91 18.59 4.91 -6.82
CA GLY A 91 19.07 5.18 -8.17
C GLY A 91 18.23 6.22 -8.91
N THR A 92 18.63 6.46 -10.15
CA THR A 92 17.89 7.30 -11.10
C THR A 92 17.49 6.52 -12.35
N ILE A 93 16.54 7.08 -13.10
CA ILE A 93 16.22 6.68 -14.47
C ILE A 93 16.88 7.64 -15.48
N ASP A 94 16.94 7.22 -16.75
CA ASP A 94 17.42 8.07 -17.84
C ASP A 94 16.55 9.34 -17.96
N GLY A 95 17.16 10.43 -18.40
CA GLY A 95 16.47 11.68 -18.69
C GLY A 95 17.15 12.52 -19.75
N CYS A 96 16.45 13.57 -20.20
CA CYS A 96 16.98 14.59 -21.08
C CYS A 96 16.76 15.95 -20.45
N ASP A 97 17.85 16.63 -20.11
CA ASP A 97 17.81 17.94 -19.49
C ASP A 97 18.01 19.06 -20.51
N CYS A 98 16.95 19.84 -20.70
CA CYS A 98 16.92 21.02 -21.55
C CYS A 98 16.82 22.34 -20.75
N SER A 99 17.05 22.31 -19.43
CA SER A 99 16.86 23.46 -18.53
C SER A 99 17.92 24.56 -18.68
N THR A 100 19.13 24.22 -19.12
CA THR A 100 20.29 25.12 -19.02
C THR A 100 20.48 26.06 -20.21
N LYS A 101 19.70 25.96 -21.30
CA LYS A 101 19.97 26.74 -22.52
C LYS A 101 18.72 27.25 -23.23
N THR A 102 18.40 28.53 -22.99
CA THR A 102 17.31 29.28 -23.62
C THR A 102 17.71 29.97 -24.94
N ARG A 103 18.97 29.87 -25.36
CA ARG A 103 19.56 30.88 -26.28
C ARG A 103 19.46 30.62 -27.78
N LEU A 104 19.00 29.45 -28.26
CA LEU A 104 19.01 29.13 -29.70
C LEU A 104 17.65 28.88 -30.34
N LEU A 105 16.54 29.02 -29.60
CA LEU A 105 15.19 28.69 -30.12
C LEU A 105 14.20 29.87 -30.09
N GLN A 106 14.66 31.10 -29.83
CA GLN A 106 13.81 32.29 -30.01
C GLN A 106 13.59 32.66 -31.49
N GLU A 107 14.35 32.09 -32.43
CA GLU A 107 14.25 32.44 -33.86
C GLU A 107 13.37 31.49 -34.69
N GLU A 108 13.01 30.30 -34.18
CA GLU A 108 12.08 29.40 -34.85
C GLU A 108 10.80 29.25 -34.01
N ASN A 109 9.65 29.50 -34.63
CA ASN A 109 8.28 29.44 -34.08
C ASN A 109 7.84 28.03 -33.58
N ILE A 110 8.69 27.34 -32.82
CA ILE A 110 8.38 26.04 -32.22
C ILE A 110 7.71 26.31 -30.86
N GLN A 111 6.45 26.75 -30.92
CA GLN A 111 5.59 27.05 -29.76
C GLN A 111 5.23 25.82 -28.88
N SER A 112 5.81 24.63 -29.11
CA SER A 112 5.36 23.39 -28.46
C SER A 112 6.36 22.73 -27.52
N LEU A 113 7.61 23.19 -27.43
CA LEU A 113 8.55 22.70 -26.43
C LEU A 113 8.56 23.67 -25.25
N LYS A 114 8.03 23.25 -24.09
CA LYS A 114 8.24 23.96 -22.84
C LYS A 114 9.75 23.94 -22.54
N LEU A 115 10.48 24.95 -23.02
CA LEU A 115 11.85 25.20 -22.58
C LEU A 115 11.82 25.30 -21.04
N ASN A 116 12.78 24.65 -20.38
CA ASN A 116 12.87 24.43 -18.92
C ASN A 116 12.31 23.10 -18.40
N GLU A 117 12.02 22.13 -19.27
CA GLU A 117 11.54 20.82 -18.83
C GLU A 117 12.67 19.78 -18.79
N LEU A 118 12.79 19.11 -17.65
CA LEU A 118 13.55 17.87 -17.50
C LEU A 118 12.66 16.73 -17.96
N ILE A 119 13.01 16.12 -19.09
CA ILE A 119 12.21 15.06 -19.71
C ILE A 119 12.59 13.73 -19.06
N VAL A 120 11.63 13.14 -18.34
CA VAL A 120 11.83 11.94 -17.53
C VAL A 120 11.68 10.66 -18.37
N GLY A 121 12.58 9.70 -18.17
CA GLY A 121 12.49 8.36 -18.75
C GLY A 121 12.87 8.27 -20.23
N LYS A 122 13.50 9.29 -20.80
CA LYS A 122 13.92 9.34 -22.20
C LYS A 122 15.28 10.00 -22.36
N GLN A 123 16.14 9.40 -23.18
CA GLN A 123 17.38 10.03 -23.63
C GLN A 123 17.07 11.16 -24.64
N CYS A 124 17.97 12.13 -24.76
CA CYS A 124 17.77 13.20 -25.73
C CYS A 124 17.86 12.68 -27.15
N ASN A 125 16.91 13.07 -28.00
CA ASN A 125 17.04 12.85 -29.44
C ASN A 125 18.06 13.82 -30.08
N GLN A 126 18.44 13.57 -31.33
CA GLN A 126 19.44 14.41 -32.01
C GLN A 126 19.03 15.88 -32.11
N THR A 127 17.74 16.17 -32.29
CA THR A 127 17.23 17.56 -32.34
C THR A 127 17.45 18.26 -31.00
N GLN A 128 17.10 17.61 -29.89
CA GLN A 128 17.31 18.13 -28.53
C GLN A 128 18.79 18.34 -28.21
N LEU A 129 19.65 17.39 -28.58
CA LEU A 129 21.10 17.52 -28.43
C LEU A 129 21.65 18.71 -29.24
N ARG A 130 21.18 18.89 -30.48
CA ARG A 130 21.54 20.05 -31.33
C ARG A 130 21.02 21.37 -30.75
N SER A 131 19.87 21.35 -30.08
CA SER A 131 19.34 22.47 -29.32
C SER A 131 20.05 22.72 -27.98
N GLY A 132 21.06 21.91 -27.65
CA GLY A 132 21.91 22.09 -26.48
C GLY A 132 21.43 21.39 -25.20
N CYS A 133 20.42 20.51 -25.29
CA CYS A 133 20.04 19.63 -24.19
C CYS A 133 21.14 18.59 -23.91
N SER A 134 21.16 18.04 -22.70
CA SER A 134 22.11 17.01 -22.28
C SER A 134 21.37 15.73 -21.85
N THR A 135 21.90 14.58 -22.28
CA THR A 135 21.36 13.29 -21.82
C THR A 135 21.90 13.00 -20.43
N ILE A 136 21.00 12.64 -19.52
CA ILE A 136 21.33 12.16 -18.18
C ILE A 136 21.14 10.65 -18.18
N SER A 137 22.23 9.91 -17.97
CA SER A 137 22.18 8.46 -17.83
C SER A 137 21.67 8.05 -16.44
N SER A 138 20.90 6.97 -16.40
CA SER A 138 20.49 6.33 -15.16
C SER A 138 21.69 5.91 -14.32
N ILE A 139 21.56 6.10 -13.01
CA ILE A 139 22.49 5.61 -12.00
C ILE A 139 21.79 4.45 -11.29
N ASN A 140 22.47 3.31 -11.20
CA ASN A 140 21.92 2.15 -10.52
C ASN A 140 21.74 2.41 -9.02
N GLU A 141 20.84 1.65 -8.42
CA GLU A 141 20.66 1.63 -6.97
C GLU A 141 21.97 1.31 -6.25
N LYS A 142 22.14 1.90 -5.06
CA LYS A 142 23.35 1.72 -4.24
C LYS A 142 22.97 1.56 -2.78
N GLN A 143 23.55 0.55 -2.13
CA GLN A 143 23.42 0.38 -0.68
C GLN A 143 24.42 1.28 0.04
N PHE A 144 23.92 2.07 0.98
CA PHE A 144 24.74 2.85 1.91
C PHE A 144 24.90 2.02 3.18
N ILE A 145 26.16 1.71 3.48
CA ILE A 145 26.56 0.87 4.60
C ILE A 145 27.39 1.63 5.65
N LEU A 146 27.74 2.88 5.34
CA LEU A 146 28.56 3.73 6.20
C LEU A 146 27.76 4.92 6.72
N PHE A 147 27.90 5.21 8.00
CA PHE A 147 27.48 6.46 8.62
C PHE A 147 28.70 7.33 8.95
N PRO A 148 28.67 8.67 8.77
CA PRO A 148 29.81 9.52 9.06
C PRO A 148 30.25 9.47 10.52
N SER A 149 31.55 9.34 10.74
CA SER A 149 32.16 9.51 12.07
C SER A 149 32.20 10.99 12.46
N SER A 150 32.47 11.28 13.73
CA SER A 150 32.58 12.64 14.28
C SER A 150 33.66 13.49 13.62
N ASN A 151 34.66 12.87 12.96
CA ASN A 151 35.68 13.60 12.21
C ASN A 151 35.21 14.02 10.79
N ASN A 152 34.05 13.54 10.34
CA ASN A 152 33.44 13.78 9.02
C ASN A 152 34.29 13.40 7.80
N LYS A 153 35.41 12.69 8.00
CA LYS A 153 36.34 12.24 6.96
C LYS A 153 36.23 10.74 6.72
N THR A 154 35.91 9.98 7.76
CA THR A 154 35.74 8.54 7.73
C THR A 154 34.29 8.15 8.00
N GLY A 155 33.92 6.96 7.56
CA GLY A 155 32.63 6.36 7.82
C GLY A 155 32.81 5.14 8.69
N PHE A 156 31.77 4.83 9.44
CA PHE A 156 31.70 3.62 10.23
C PHE A 156 30.46 2.81 9.88
N GLN A 157 30.56 1.51 10.10
CA GLN A 157 29.48 0.55 10.03
C GLN A 157 29.19 0.04 11.43
N LEU A 158 27.92 -0.23 11.72
CA LEU A 158 27.51 -0.92 12.94
C LEU A 158 27.31 -2.39 12.61
N CYS A 159 27.97 -3.23 13.39
CA CYS A 159 27.82 -4.67 13.32
C CYS A 159 27.27 -5.18 14.65
N ALA A 160 26.31 -6.08 14.61
CA ALA A 160 25.74 -6.66 15.81
C ALA A 160 25.50 -8.15 15.70
N THR A 161 25.50 -8.80 16.85
CA THR A 161 24.95 -10.14 17.01
C THR A 161 23.59 -10.02 17.67
N ARG A 162 22.62 -10.77 17.14
CA ARG A 162 21.29 -10.89 17.73
C ARG A 162 21.15 -12.18 18.50
N GLU A 163 20.23 -12.18 19.45
CA GLU A 163 19.82 -13.42 20.12
C GLU A 163 19.25 -14.41 19.09
N LYS A 164 19.47 -15.71 19.30
CA LYS A 164 18.94 -16.76 18.41
C LYS A 164 17.62 -17.29 18.96
N ASP A 165 16.65 -17.48 18.08
CA ASP A 165 15.36 -18.15 18.36
C ASP A 165 14.50 -17.52 19.49
N ASN A 166 14.76 -16.27 19.84
CA ASN A 166 14.07 -15.49 20.86
C ASN A 166 13.51 -14.17 20.26
N ASN A 167 12.22 -14.19 19.92
CA ASN A 167 11.48 -12.99 19.57
C ASN A 167 10.56 -12.55 20.71
N PHE A 168 10.19 -11.27 20.72
CA PHE A 168 9.43 -10.64 21.80
C PHE A 168 8.15 -11.39 22.16
N TYR A 169 7.40 -11.86 21.16
CA TYR A 169 6.07 -12.42 21.40
C TYR A 169 6.06 -13.89 21.81
N LYS A 170 6.99 -14.72 21.31
CA LYS A 170 7.07 -16.16 21.65
C LYS A 170 7.30 -16.36 23.14
N TRP A 171 7.99 -15.42 23.76
CA TRP A 171 8.38 -15.46 25.16
C TRP A 171 7.78 -14.31 25.96
N ALA A 172 6.79 -13.61 25.40
CA ALA A 172 6.05 -12.58 26.11
C ALA A 172 5.49 -13.19 27.41
N PRO A 173 5.95 -12.71 28.57
CA PRO A 173 5.59 -13.30 29.84
C PRO A 173 4.11 -13.03 30.07
N LYS A 174 3.38 -14.04 30.55
CA LYS A 174 1.96 -13.94 30.94
C LYS A 174 1.77 -13.59 32.42
N ARG A 175 2.88 -13.56 33.17
CA ARG A 175 2.95 -13.20 34.60
C ARG A 175 4.04 -12.17 34.79
N LYS A 176 4.12 -11.54 35.97
CA LYS A 176 5.13 -10.53 36.29
C LYS A 176 6.57 -11.06 36.32
N ASP A 177 6.76 -12.37 36.16
CA ASP A 177 8.06 -13.03 36.16
C ASP A 177 8.27 -13.87 34.90
N CYS A 178 9.54 -14.11 34.59
CA CYS A 178 9.96 -15.01 33.54
C CYS A 178 9.79 -16.48 33.97
N ARG A 179 9.74 -17.39 33.00
CA ARG A 179 9.74 -18.84 33.29
C ARG A 179 11.08 -19.25 33.89
N ASP A 180 11.09 -20.36 34.63
CA ASP A 180 12.32 -20.92 35.18
C ASP A 180 13.38 -21.12 34.08
N GLY A 181 14.61 -20.71 34.37
CA GLY A 181 15.73 -20.75 33.42
C GLY A 181 15.84 -19.55 32.49
N PHE A 182 14.93 -18.58 32.55
CA PHE A 182 15.03 -17.32 31.82
C PHE A 182 15.41 -16.17 32.75
N LEU A 183 16.30 -15.31 32.29
CA LEU A 183 16.67 -14.06 32.93
C LEU A 183 15.62 -12.98 32.62
N LYS A 184 15.14 -12.29 33.66
CA LYS A 184 14.26 -11.12 33.56
C LYS A 184 15.07 -9.85 33.32
N CYS A 185 14.76 -9.16 32.24
CA CYS A 185 15.43 -7.93 31.82
C CYS A 185 14.47 -6.74 31.89
N GLY A 186 14.57 -5.98 32.98
CA GLY A 186 13.71 -4.84 33.28
C GLY A 186 12.77 -5.09 34.45
N GLU A 187 12.47 -4.02 35.18
CA GLU A 187 11.67 -4.08 36.42
C GLU A 187 10.20 -3.72 36.19
N ASN A 188 9.91 -2.85 35.23
CA ASN A 188 8.55 -2.43 34.91
C ASN A 188 7.75 -3.57 34.26
N ASP A 189 6.57 -3.87 34.82
CA ASP A 189 5.66 -4.93 34.36
C ASP A 189 5.33 -4.83 32.85
N ASP A 190 5.20 -3.62 32.31
CA ASP A 190 4.88 -3.41 30.89
C ASP A 190 6.15 -3.37 30.00
N GLN A 191 7.34 -3.28 30.59
CA GLN A 191 8.61 -3.02 29.89
C GLN A 191 9.72 -3.95 30.39
N PHE A 192 9.46 -5.24 30.39
CA PHE A 192 10.48 -6.27 30.61
C PHE A 192 10.47 -7.35 29.53
N TYR A 193 11.63 -7.96 29.36
CA TYR A 193 11.91 -9.02 28.40
C TYR A 193 12.49 -10.24 29.11
N CYS A 194 12.23 -11.45 28.60
CA CYS A 194 12.76 -12.69 29.14
C CYS A 194 13.74 -13.30 28.14
N THR A 195 14.96 -13.58 28.58
CA THR A 195 16.03 -14.16 27.73
C THR A 195 16.59 -15.44 28.33
N GLN A 196 17.04 -16.37 27.48
CA GLN A 196 17.82 -17.53 27.93
C GLN A 196 19.32 -17.22 27.99
N GLU A 197 19.73 -16.08 27.43
CA GLU A 197 21.11 -15.63 27.48
C GLU A 197 21.50 -15.26 28.91
N LYS A 198 22.80 -15.37 29.17
CA LYS A 198 23.37 -15.02 30.49
C LYS A 198 23.32 -13.53 30.79
N VAL A 199 23.10 -12.71 29.76
CA VAL A 199 23.15 -11.25 29.82
C VAL A 199 21.93 -10.70 29.10
N CYS A 200 21.31 -9.66 29.68
CA CYS A 200 20.17 -8.99 29.07
C CYS A 200 20.53 -8.37 27.72
N PRO A 201 19.61 -8.38 26.73
CA PRO A 201 19.86 -7.69 25.47
C PRO A 201 20.04 -6.18 25.64
N ILE A 202 20.63 -5.56 24.63
CA ILE A 202 20.83 -4.12 24.56
C ILE A 202 19.47 -3.42 24.42
N ARG A 203 19.21 -2.46 25.30
CA ARG A 203 17.95 -1.69 25.36
C ARG A 203 18.08 -0.30 24.76
N ARG A 204 19.31 0.23 24.68
CA ARG A 204 19.60 1.52 24.07
C ARG A 204 21.04 1.57 23.59
N ILE A 205 21.28 2.20 22.44
CA ILE A 205 22.62 2.49 21.90
C ILE A 205 22.83 4.00 21.79
N GLY A 206 24.09 4.41 21.73
CA GLY A 206 24.50 5.80 21.54
C GLY A 206 25.97 5.89 21.15
N LEU A 207 26.41 7.10 20.81
CA LEU A 207 27.83 7.41 20.65
C LEU A 207 28.28 8.29 21.81
N LYS A 208 29.40 7.94 22.46
CA LYS A 208 29.94 8.68 23.61
C LYS A 208 30.19 10.16 23.33
N SER A 209 30.51 10.49 22.08
CA SER A 209 30.70 11.86 21.58
C SER A 209 29.42 12.69 21.53
N LYS A 210 28.24 12.05 21.55
CA LYS A 210 26.93 12.68 21.29
C LYS A 210 25.91 12.45 22.40
N ASN A 211 26.00 11.32 23.11
CA ASN A 211 24.96 10.84 24.00
C ASN A 211 25.52 10.58 25.40
N ILE A 212 24.69 10.83 26.42
CA ILE A 212 24.94 10.43 27.81
C ILE A 212 23.88 9.37 28.13
N LEU A 213 24.31 8.12 28.34
CA LEU A 213 23.43 7.03 28.74
C LEU A 213 23.68 6.65 30.20
N GLU A 214 22.61 6.48 30.97
CA GLU A 214 22.72 5.97 32.34
C GLU A 214 23.13 4.50 32.33
N ASN A 215 24.04 4.13 33.26
CA ASN A 215 24.56 2.77 33.42
C ASN A 215 25.09 2.16 32.11
N GLN A 216 25.82 2.98 31.35
CA GLN A 216 26.34 2.59 30.04
C GLN A 216 27.54 1.64 30.15
N GLU A 217 27.56 0.66 29.25
CA GLU A 217 28.73 -0.13 28.91
C GLU A 217 29.41 0.52 27.69
N GLU A 218 30.74 0.50 27.67
CA GLU A 218 31.52 0.97 26.53
C GLU A 218 31.87 -0.23 25.63
N GLY A 219 31.52 -0.13 24.35
CA GLY A 219 32.02 -1.05 23.34
C GLY A 219 33.37 -0.59 22.80
N ASN A 220 33.66 -0.94 21.54
CA ASN A 220 34.90 -0.52 20.91
C ASN A 220 34.84 0.91 20.35
N THR A 221 36.02 1.52 20.23
CA THR A 221 36.21 2.86 19.67
C THR A 221 36.74 2.76 18.24
N LEU A 222 36.19 3.57 17.35
CA LEU A 222 36.73 3.81 16.02
C LEU A 222 36.88 5.33 15.83
N ASP A 223 38.09 5.77 15.48
CA ASP A 223 38.45 7.18 15.42
C ASP A 223 38.16 7.92 16.75
N GLN A 224 37.16 8.81 16.76
CA GLN A 224 36.72 9.58 17.92
C GLN A 224 35.37 9.10 18.47
N ASP A 225 34.76 8.09 17.85
CA ASP A 225 33.45 7.58 18.22
C ASP A 225 33.60 6.27 18.99
N THR A 226 33.09 6.27 20.22
CA THR A 226 32.97 5.07 21.04
C THR A 226 31.49 4.72 21.11
N ILE A 227 31.13 3.48 20.73
CA ILE A 227 29.77 3.00 20.93
C ILE A 227 29.53 2.83 22.42
N ILE A 228 28.42 3.36 22.90
CA ILE A 228 27.92 3.14 24.24
C ILE A 228 26.55 2.48 24.15
N TYR A 229 26.25 1.62 25.10
CA TYR A 229 24.96 0.96 25.14
C TYR A 229 24.53 0.64 26.57
N SER A 230 23.23 0.49 26.80
CA SER A 230 22.66 0.18 28.12
C SER A 230 21.79 -1.07 28.04
N ARG A 231 21.91 -1.94 29.06
CA ARG A 231 21.12 -3.16 29.25
C ARG A 231 20.15 -3.08 30.42
N THR A 232 20.31 -2.07 31.27
CA THR A 232 19.63 -1.95 32.57
C THR A 232 18.52 -0.91 32.60
N SER A 233 18.36 -0.07 31.56
CA SER A 233 17.34 0.98 31.52
C SER A 233 15.92 0.43 31.66
N ASN A 234 15.18 0.81 32.70
CA ASN A 234 13.82 0.30 32.95
C ASN A 234 12.72 0.84 32.02
N GLU A 235 13.02 1.84 31.20
CA GLU A 235 12.02 2.59 30.42
C GLU A 235 11.78 2.03 29.01
N TYR A 236 12.68 1.18 28.52
CA TYR A 236 12.69 0.77 27.10
C TYR A 236 12.75 -0.74 26.98
N LEU A 237 12.03 -1.35 26.04
CA LEU A 237 12.32 -2.74 25.70
C LEU A 237 13.66 -2.87 24.95
N PRO A 238 14.19 -4.08 24.73
CA PRO A 238 15.37 -4.27 23.88
C PRO A 238 15.27 -3.57 22.52
N VAL A 239 16.42 -3.12 22.00
CA VAL A 239 16.53 -2.53 20.66
C VAL A 239 16.18 -3.61 19.63
N ALA A 240 15.15 -3.32 18.84
CA ALA A 240 14.67 -4.21 17.79
C ALA A 240 15.14 -3.75 16.41
N GLU A 241 15.17 -2.43 16.19
CA GLU A 241 15.41 -1.84 14.87
C GLU A 241 16.41 -0.69 14.90
N ILE A 242 17.19 -0.58 13.84
CA ILE A 242 18.06 0.55 13.53
C ILE A 242 17.78 0.97 12.09
N ARG A 243 17.63 2.27 11.84
CA ARG A 243 17.30 2.81 10.52
C ARG A 243 18.01 4.11 10.25
N ILE A 244 18.18 4.40 8.97
CA ILE A 244 18.61 5.71 8.50
C ILE A 244 17.42 6.45 7.93
N GLY A 245 17.28 7.72 8.30
CA GLY A 245 16.22 8.59 7.80
C GLY A 245 16.73 9.99 7.50
N GLN A 246 16.10 10.65 6.52
CA GLN A 246 16.31 12.06 6.27
C GLN A 246 15.29 12.86 7.10
N GLY A 247 15.76 13.66 8.05
CA GLY A 247 14.91 14.37 9.04
C GLY A 247 14.30 13.47 10.13
N GLY A 248 13.87 12.26 9.78
CA GLY A 248 13.33 11.26 10.68
C GLY A 248 13.00 9.94 9.96
N VAL A 249 12.46 8.98 10.71
CA VAL A 249 11.97 7.71 10.16
C VAL A 249 10.45 7.79 10.04
N CYS A 250 9.89 7.43 8.88
CA CYS A 250 8.44 7.43 8.69
C CYS A 250 7.75 6.39 9.57
N LEU A 251 6.51 6.70 9.97
CA LEU A 251 5.61 5.77 10.66
C LEU A 251 5.29 4.53 9.84
N ARG A 252 5.34 4.63 8.50
CA ARG A 252 5.12 3.51 7.59
C ARG A 252 6.45 3.04 7.00
N ASN A 253 6.63 1.72 6.93
CA ASN A 253 7.88 1.11 6.46
C ASN A 253 8.17 1.29 4.97
N ASN A 254 7.12 1.36 4.16
CA ASN A 254 7.22 1.51 2.72
C ASN A 254 7.42 2.97 2.28
N GLU A 255 7.42 3.91 3.23
CA GLU A 255 7.62 5.32 2.96
C GLU A 255 9.07 5.72 3.23
N TYR A 256 9.69 6.35 2.24
CA TYR A 256 10.98 7.00 2.37
C TYR A 256 10.75 8.50 2.54
N GLY A 257 10.96 8.98 3.76
CA GLY A 257 10.79 10.38 4.13
C GLY A 257 11.78 11.29 3.43
N ILE A 258 11.33 12.50 3.11
CA ILE A 258 12.18 13.64 2.76
C ILE A 258 11.85 14.80 3.71
N THR A 259 12.82 15.68 3.94
CA THR A 259 12.65 16.88 4.79
C THR A 259 11.48 17.74 4.31
N ASN A 260 10.68 18.27 5.24
CA ASN A 260 9.51 19.09 4.90
C ASN A 260 9.87 20.30 4.03
N GLY A 261 9.04 20.56 3.02
CA GLY A 261 9.21 21.60 2.01
C GLY A 261 10.13 21.21 0.84
N ARG A 262 10.75 20.02 0.84
CA ARG A 262 11.68 19.61 -0.21
C ARG A 262 11.00 18.70 -1.23
N GLU A 263 11.16 19.05 -2.51
CA GLU A 263 10.80 18.16 -3.61
C GLU A 263 11.93 17.17 -3.91
N ASP A 264 11.58 15.92 -4.19
CA ASP A 264 12.55 14.90 -4.55
C ASP A 264 12.98 15.04 -6.02
N TYR A 265 14.22 14.63 -6.33
CA TYR A 265 14.78 14.86 -7.65
C TYR A 265 13.95 14.17 -8.77
N PRO A 266 13.63 14.85 -9.89
CA PRO A 266 12.71 14.34 -10.90
C PRO A 266 13.07 12.98 -11.52
N LEU A 267 14.36 12.62 -11.58
CA LEU A 267 14.80 11.33 -12.14
C LEU A 267 14.98 10.21 -11.09
N MET A 268 14.67 10.42 -9.82
CA MET A 268 14.74 9.34 -8.82
C MET A 268 13.79 8.20 -9.18
N ARG A 269 14.26 6.94 -9.10
CA ARG A 269 13.43 5.75 -9.38
C ARG A 269 12.25 5.63 -8.41
N ILE A 270 12.50 5.95 -7.14
CA ILE A 270 11.49 6.00 -6.09
C ILE A 270 11.32 7.45 -5.68
N LYS A 271 10.08 7.95 -5.77
CA LYS A 271 9.73 9.30 -5.34
C LYS A 271 9.49 9.35 -3.85
N ARG A 272 10.44 9.95 -3.14
CA ARG A 272 10.31 10.24 -1.72
C ARG A 272 9.31 11.37 -1.52
N LYS A 273 8.59 11.32 -0.40
CA LYS A 273 7.60 12.32 0.00
C LYS A 273 7.74 12.62 1.47
N GLU A 274 7.22 13.76 1.89
CA GLU A 274 7.04 14.04 3.30
C GLU A 274 6.12 12.98 3.91
N CYS A 275 6.45 12.56 5.12
CA CYS A 275 5.71 11.54 5.86
C CYS A 275 5.57 11.97 7.32
N GLN A 276 4.62 11.34 8.02
CA GLN A 276 4.56 11.46 9.47
C GLN A 276 5.71 10.65 10.08
N TYR A 277 6.61 11.30 10.81
CA TYR A 277 7.70 10.61 11.50
C TYR A 277 7.17 9.76 12.66
N ASP A 278 7.80 8.61 12.89
CA ASP A 278 7.55 7.75 14.04
C ASP A 278 8.37 8.25 15.25
N PRO A 279 7.73 8.83 16.27
CA PRO A 279 8.42 9.38 17.43
C PRO A 279 9.03 8.31 18.35
N ARG A 280 8.77 7.03 18.10
CA ARG A 280 9.42 5.93 18.83
C ARG A 280 10.85 5.69 18.37
N PHE A 281 11.23 6.23 17.22
CA PHE A 281 12.62 6.20 16.78
C PHE A 281 13.42 7.28 17.51
N GLU A 282 14.39 6.84 18.30
CA GLU A 282 15.34 7.72 18.96
C GLU A 282 16.56 7.95 18.10
N GLU A 283 17.02 9.20 18.09
CA GLU A 283 18.25 9.57 17.40
C GLU A 283 19.49 8.99 18.11
N VAL A 284 20.32 8.30 17.34
CA VAL A 284 21.64 7.80 17.77
C VAL A 284 22.74 8.77 17.33
N ALA A 285 22.63 9.29 16.10
CA ALA A 285 23.58 10.24 15.54
C ALA A 285 22.98 11.03 14.37
N LEU A 286 23.37 12.30 14.23
CA LEU A 286 23.08 13.13 13.05
C LEU A 286 24.33 13.44 12.23
N THR A 287 24.08 13.70 10.96
CA THR A 287 25.03 14.25 9.98
C THR A 287 24.29 15.10 8.94
N THR A 288 25.02 15.77 8.05
CA THR A 288 24.47 16.51 6.92
C THR A 288 24.46 15.64 5.65
N GLU A 289 23.57 15.97 4.71
CA GLU A 289 23.43 15.21 3.46
C GLU A 289 24.73 15.14 2.65
N ASP A 290 25.47 16.25 2.57
CA ASP A 290 26.74 16.30 1.83
C ASP A 290 27.77 15.33 2.39
N ILE A 291 27.91 15.25 3.71
CA ILE A 291 28.84 14.34 4.37
C ILE A 291 28.37 12.89 4.21
N PHE A 292 27.06 12.64 4.40
CA PHE A 292 26.46 11.31 4.27
C PHE A 292 26.61 10.73 2.86
N TYR A 293 26.38 11.52 1.82
CA TYR A 293 26.56 11.09 0.44
C TYR A 293 28.04 10.97 0.08
N ASN A 294 28.89 11.87 0.57
CA ASN A 294 30.34 11.81 0.32
C ASN A 294 30.96 10.53 0.88
N ILE A 295 30.61 10.15 2.12
CA ILE A 295 31.19 8.95 2.74
C ILE A 295 30.74 7.65 2.06
N ASN A 296 29.56 7.67 1.45
CA ASN A 296 29.05 6.57 0.64
C ASN A 296 29.43 6.70 -0.84
N GLY A 297 30.43 7.53 -1.19
CA GLY A 297 31.01 7.64 -2.53
C GLY A 297 30.08 8.20 -3.59
N LEU A 298 29.20 9.13 -3.21
CA LEU A 298 28.23 9.82 -4.09
C LEU A 298 28.36 11.35 -4.04
N SER A 299 29.55 11.88 -3.71
CA SER A 299 29.80 13.32 -3.63
C SER A 299 29.68 14.07 -4.96
N ASN A 300 29.78 13.36 -6.10
CA ASN A 300 29.69 13.97 -7.43
C ASN A 300 28.27 13.95 -8.02
N LEU A 301 27.23 13.53 -7.29
CA LEU A 301 25.87 13.46 -7.86
C LEU A 301 25.38 14.81 -8.37
N SER A 302 25.62 15.91 -7.65
CA SER A 302 25.21 17.26 -8.09
C SER A 302 25.89 17.72 -9.38
N LYS A 303 27.03 17.13 -9.74
CA LYS A 303 27.74 17.40 -11.01
C LYS A 303 27.21 16.55 -12.16
N VAL A 304 26.79 15.32 -11.88
CA VAL A 304 26.33 14.35 -12.88
C VAL A 304 24.84 14.51 -13.16
N LEU A 305 24.06 14.85 -12.13
CA LEU A 305 22.63 15.04 -12.18
C LEU A 305 22.33 16.53 -12.03
N ASN A 306 22.13 17.22 -13.15
CA ASN A 306 21.80 18.64 -13.09
C ASN A 306 20.47 18.85 -12.33
N GLY A 307 20.45 19.84 -11.43
CA GLY A 307 19.34 20.09 -10.51
C GLY A 307 19.25 19.14 -9.31
N PHE A 308 20.16 18.17 -9.17
CA PHE A 308 20.24 17.37 -7.95
C PHE A 308 20.97 18.16 -6.85
N GLU A 309 20.20 18.72 -5.93
CA GLU A 309 20.73 19.49 -4.82
C GLU A 309 21.14 18.59 -3.66
N ILE A 310 22.42 18.66 -3.28
CA ILE A 310 22.94 18.10 -2.02
C ILE A 310 23.07 19.27 -1.05
N SER A 311 22.34 19.23 0.07
CA SER A 311 22.24 20.35 0.99
C SER A 311 22.91 20.08 2.33
N ASN A 312 23.77 20.99 2.79
CA ASN A 312 24.34 20.96 4.15
C ASN A 312 23.31 21.29 5.25
N GLN A 313 22.14 21.82 4.88
CA GLN A 313 21.03 22.11 5.80
C GLN A 313 20.17 20.87 6.03
N THR A 314 20.10 19.97 5.04
CA THR A 314 19.38 18.70 5.16
C THR A 314 20.12 17.79 6.13
N LYS A 315 19.41 17.28 7.14
CA LYS A 315 19.95 16.35 8.12
C LYS A 315 19.58 14.91 7.80
N TRP A 316 20.55 14.04 8.01
CA TRP A 316 20.40 12.59 7.98
C TRP A 316 20.71 12.05 9.37
N GLY A 317 19.84 11.18 9.86
CA GLY A 317 19.98 10.57 11.17
C GLY A 317 20.09 9.06 11.09
N LEU A 318 20.89 8.53 12.00
CA LEU A 318 20.85 7.15 12.43
C LEU A 318 19.91 7.08 13.63
N TYR A 319 18.87 6.27 13.52
CA TYR A 319 17.84 6.13 14.53
C TYR A 319 17.74 4.69 15.01
N GLN A 320 17.34 4.50 16.26
CA GLN A 320 17.03 3.19 16.82
C GLN A 320 15.59 3.17 17.33
N ARG A 321 15.02 1.98 17.44
CA ARG A 321 13.74 1.78 18.13
C ARG A 321 13.75 0.45 18.88
N SER A 322 13.25 0.49 20.11
CA SER A 322 12.99 -0.69 20.92
C SER A 322 11.80 -1.50 20.40
N TYR A 323 11.52 -2.65 21.00
CA TYR A 323 10.22 -3.29 20.74
C TYR A 323 9.06 -2.35 21.09
N ILE A 324 8.04 -2.39 20.25
CA ILE A 324 6.76 -1.77 20.52
C ILE A 324 6.19 -2.42 21.79
N PRO A 325 5.91 -1.64 22.85
CA PRO A 325 5.46 -2.19 24.11
C PRO A 325 4.07 -2.79 23.97
N TRP A 326 3.87 -3.96 24.57
CA TRP A 326 2.57 -4.56 24.78
C TRP A 326 2.33 -4.74 26.27
N LYS A 327 1.25 -4.14 26.77
CA LYS A 327 0.97 -4.09 28.21
C LYS A 327 0.71 -5.47 28.76
N MET A 328 1.18 -5.69 29.98
CA MET A 328 1.17 -6.96 30.69
C MET A 328 -0.23 -7.58 30.76
N LYS A 329 -1.25 -6.76 31.01
CA LYS A 329 -2.67 -7.19 31.06
C LYS A 329 -3.20 -7.76 29.75
N CYS A 330 -2.58 -7.46 28.62
CA CYS A 330 -2.93 -7.97 27.30
C CYS A 330 -1.96 -9.06 26.79
N ARG A 331 -0.95 -9.45 27.60
CA ARG A 331 -0.04 -10.54 27.27
C ARG A 331 -0.72 -11.87 27.60
N GLY A 332 -1.15 -12.58 26.56
CA GLY A 332 -1.93 -13.79 26.74
C GLY A 332 -2.75 -14.12 25.51
N GLN A 333 -4.06 -14.18 25.70
CA GLN A 333 -5.00 -14.50 24.61
C GLN A 333 -4.99 -13.38 23.56
N GLU A 334 -5.06 -12.12 23.98
CA GLU A 334 -5.16 -10.96 23.09
C GLU A 334 -3.91 -10.81 22.22
N LEU A 335 -2.72 -10.97 22.79
CA LEU A 335 -1.47 -10.97 22.01
C LEU A 335 -1.43 -12.14 21.02
N ASN A 336 -1.82 -13.34 21.44
CA ASN A 336 -1.85 -14.51 20.55
C ASN A 336 -2.85 -14.33 19.41
N GLU A 337 -4.03 -13.82 19.71
CA GLU A 337 -5.04 -13.47 18.70
C GLU A 337 -4.50 -12.39 17.77
N PHE A 338 -3.87 -11.34 18.30
CA PHE A 338 -3.25 -10.28 17.52
C PHE A 338 -2.23 -10.83 16.52
N LEU A 339 -1.35 -11.74 16.92
CA LEU A 339 -0.35 -12.36 16.04
C LEU A 339 -1.01 -13.25 14.98
N ASN A 340 -2.09 -13.93 15.34
CA ASN A 340 -2.84 -14.77 14.41
C ASN A 340 -3.71 -13.95 13.45
N GLN A 341 -3.89 -12.65 13.68
CA GLN A 341 -4.67 -11.78 12.78
C GLN A 341 -4.08 -11.70 11.38
N GLN A 342 -2.77 -11.92 11.19
CA GLN A 342 -2.20 -11.95 9.84
C GLN A 342 -2.93 -12.94 8.92
N ILE A 343 -3.35 -14.10 9.45
CA ILE A 343 -4.09 -15.11 8.69
C ILE A 343 -5.47 -14.55 8.29
N TYR A 344 -6.19 -13.96 9.23
CA TYR A 344 -7.52 -13.39 8.97
C TYR A 344 -7.46 -12.20 8.00
N LEU A 345 -6.45 -11.33 8.12
CA LEU A 345 -6.24 -10.21 7.21
C LEU A 345 -5.92 -10.70 5.80
N ASN A 346 -5.06 -11.71 5.65
CA ASN A 346 -4.76 -12.30 4.35
C ASN A 346 -6.01 -12.95 3.72
N GLU A 347 -6.83 -13.65 4.52
CA GLU A 347 -8.08 -14.22 4.04
C GLU A 347 -9.07 -13.15 3.55
N ILE A 348 -9.13 -11.99 4.21
CA ILE A 348 -9.93 -10.84 3.74
C ILE A 348 -9.33 -10.28 2.44
N LEU A 349 -8.00 -10.17 2.33
CA LEU A 349 -7.33 -9.68 1.13
C LEU A 349 -7.64 -10.57 -0.08
N ASP A 350 -7.58 -11.89 0.10
CA ASP A 350 -7.91 -12.88 -0.93
C ASP A 350 -9.39 -12.77 -1.36
N GLY A 351 -10.29 -12.53 -0.39
CA GLY A 351 -11.70 -12.27 -0.63
C GLY A 351 -11.92 -11.01 -1.48
N LEU A 352 -11.29 -9.89 -1.13
CA LEU A 352 -11.37 -8.62 -1.86
C LEU A 352 -10.72 -8.72 -3.25
N THR A 353 -9.62 -9.46 -3.37
CA THR A 353 -8.97 -9.74 -4.66
C THR A 353 -9.91 -10.52 -5.58
N SER A 354 -10.56 -11.56 -5.05
CA SER A 354 -11.55 -12.36 -5.77
C SER A 354 -12.75 -11.50 -6.21
N GLN A 355 -13.24 -10.61 -5.33
CA GLN A 355 -14.28 -9.65 -5.67
C GLN A 355 -13.86 -8.70 -6.79
N LEU A 356 -12.64 -8.16 -6.74
CA LEU A 356 -12.11 -7.29 -7.79
C LEU A 356 -12.05 -8.01 -9.14
N VAL A 357 -11.53 -9.24 -9.17
CA VAL A 357 -11.47 -10.06 -10.39
C VAL A 357 -12.87 -10.30 -10.96
N ILE A 358 -13.85 -10.66 -10.12
CA ILE A 358 -15.24 -10.86 -10.54
C ILE A 358 -15.86 -9.56 -11.07
N SER A 359 -15.60 -8.42 -10.43
CA SER A 359 -16.06 -7.11 -10.88
C SER A 359 -15.48 -6.73 -12.25
N VAL A 360 -14.21 -7.05 -12.51
CA VAL A 360 -13.59 -6.88 -13.84
C VAL A 360 -14.29 -7.75 -14.88
N PHE A 361 -14.55 -9.02 -14.59
CA PHE A 361 -15.29 -9.91 -15.49
C PHE A 361 -16.72 -9.41 -15.75
N PHE A 362 -17.41 -8.96 -14.72
CA PHE A 362 -18.75 -8.39 -14.85
C PHE A 362 -18.73 -7.16 -15.77
N PHE A 363 -17.80 -6.23 -15.56
CA PHE A 363 -17.66 -5.04 -16.38
C PHE A 363 -17.32 -5.38 -17.84
N VAL A 364 -16.34 -6.24 -18.09
CA VAL A 364 -15.92 -6.56 -19.46
C VAL A 364 -16.98 -7.39 -20.20
N ILE A 365 -17.44 -8.49 -19.61
CA ILE A 365 -18.32 -9.44 -20.29
C ILE A 365 -19.75 -8.90 -20.35
N ILE A 366 -20.33 -8.52 -19.21
CA ILE A 366 -21.74 -8.15 -19.15
C ILE A 366 -21.92 -6.70 -19.60
N SER A 367 -21.20 -5.77 -18.97
CA SER A 367 -21.40 -4.34 -19.24
C SER A 367 -20.88 -3.88 -20.60
N ILE A 368 -19.75 -4.40 -21.10
CA ILE A 368 -19.22 -3.98 -22.42
C ILE A 368 -19.69 -4.92 -23.53
N VAL A 369 -19.32 -6.20 -23.47
CA VAL A 369 -19.51 -7.12 -24.61
C VAL A 369 -20.99 -7.42 -24.86
N LEU A 370 -21.72 -7.91 -23.85
CA LEU A 370 -23.13 -8.28 -24.01
C LEU A 370 -24.01 -7.06 -24.27
N SER A 371 -23.77 -5.93 -23.60
CA SER A 371 -24.50 -4.70 -23.91
C SER A 371 -24.25 -4.21 -25.34
N THR A 372 -23.01 -4.27 -25.84
CA THR A 372 -22.70 -3.91 -27.23
C THR A 372 -23.44 -4.81 -28.23
N PHE A 373 -23.46 -6.12 -27.98
CA PHE A 373 -24.22 -7.07 -28.79
C PHE A 373 -25.72 -6.76 -28.77
N THR A 374 -26.29 -6.46 -27.61
CA THR A 374 -27.68 -6.05 -27.50
C THR A 374 -27.95 -4.73 -28.23
N PHE A 375 -27.06 -3.74 -28.16
CA PHE A 375 -27.16 -2.49 -28.91
C PHE A 375 -27.10 -2.72 -30.42
N MET A 376 -26.16 -3.53 -30.92
CA MET A 376 -26.07 -3.89 -32.33
C MET A 376 -27.37 -4.54 -32.82
N ASN A 377 -27.93 -5.45 -32.03
CA ASN A 377 -29.18 -6.12 -32.35
C ASN A 377 -30.39 -5.15 -32.35
N ILE A 378 -30.44 -4.19 -31.43
CA ILE A 378 -31.47 -3.13 -31.41
C ILE A 378 -31.40 -2.26 -32.67
N MET A 379 -30.19 -2.01 -33.18
CA MET A 379 -29.93 -1.26 -34.42
C MET A 379 -30.16 -2.08 -35.70
N GLY A 380 -30.58 -3.34 -35.60
CA GLY A 380 -30.84 -4.19 -36.76
C GLY A 380 -29.59 -4.79 -37.40
N LYS A 381 -28.43 -4.70 -36.74
CA LYS A 381 -27.20 -5.36 -37.21
C LYS A 381 -27.20 -6.82 -36.73
N GLN A 382 -27.02 -7.75 -37.67
CA GLN A 382 -26.90 -9.17 -37.35
C GLN A 382 -25.54 -9.46 -36.69
N ILE A 383 -25.56 -10.23 -35.60
CA ILE A 383 -24.33 -10.68 -34.94
C ILE A 383 -23.89 -11.98 -35.63
N PRO A 384 -22.64 -12.06 -36.15
CA PRO A 384 -22.20 -13.20 -36.97
C PRO A 384 -22.39 -14.57 -36.32
N CYS A 385 -22.26 -14.67 -35.00
CA CYS A 385 -22.34 -15.93 -34.25
C CYS A 385 -23.77 -16.33 -33.79
N LEU A 386 -24.78 -15.47 -33.96
CA LEU A 386 -26.15 -15.69 -33.45
C LEU A 386 -27.21 -15.45 -34.52
N GLN A 387 -26.92 -15.83 -35.77
CA GLN A 387 -27.84 -15.70 -36.89
C GLN A 387 -29.04 -16.64 -36.71
N THR A 388 -30.21 -16.08 -36.39
CA THR A 388 -31.50 -16.76 -36.53
C THR A 388 -32.26 -16.13 -37.70
N LYS A 389 -33.25 -16.84 -38.25
CA LYS A 389 -34.10 -16.31 -39.33
C LYS A 389 -34.98 -15.15 -38.86
N ASP A 390 -35.21 -15.03 -37.55
CA ASP A 390 -36.07 -14.03 -36.93
C ASP A 390 -35.30 -13.19 -35.89
N GLN A 391 -35.21 -11.88 -36.12
CA GLN A 391 -34.52 -10.92 -35.24
C GLN A 391 -35.10 -10.89 -33.83
N ASP A 392 -36.41 -11.13 -33.67
CA ASP A 392 -37.05 -11.21 -32.36
C ASP A 392 -36.61 -12.47 -31.60
N GLU A 393 -36.29 -13.55 -32.31
CA GLU A 393 -35.72 -14.76 -31.73
C GLU A 393 -34.27 -14.54 -31.28
N THR A 394 -33.42 -13.89 -32.10
CA THR A 394 -32.06 -13.52 -31.68
C THR A 394 -32.09 -12.67 -30.42
N SER A 395 -33.01 -11.70 -30.36
CA SER A 395 -33.11 -10.83 -29.18
C SER A 395 -33.53 -11.58 -27.91
N LYS A 396 -34.41 -12.57 -28.01
CA LYS A 396 -34.82 -13.39 -26.86
C LYS A 396 -33.67 -14.28 -26.39
N ARG A 397 -32.94 -14.90 -27.32
CA ARG A 397 -31.77 -15.74 -27.01
C ARG A 397 -30.66 -14.94 -26.34
N LEU A 398 -30.30 -13.77 -26.88
CA LEU A 398 -29.30 -12.87 -26.28
C LEU A 398 -29.67 -12.49 -24.85
N PHE A 399 -30.93 -12.12 -24.62
CA PHE A 399 -31.40 -11.75 -23.29
C PHE A 399 -31.36 -12.91 -22.29
N LEU A 400 -31.70 -14.14 -22.72
CA LEU A 400 -31.59 -15.33 -21.87
C LEU A 400 -30.12 -15.66 -21.54
N ILE A 401 -29.22 -15.54 -22.52
CA ILE A 401 -27.77 -15.71 -22.30
C ILE A 401 -27.28 -14.65 -21.30
N GLU A 402 -27.69 -13.39 -21.47
CA GLU A 402 -27.30 -12.29 -20.59
C GLU A 402 -27.74 -12.51 -19.15
N ILE A 403 -29.00 -12.88 -18.91
CA ILE A 403 -29.49 -13.23 -17.56
C ILE A 403 -28.74 -14.44 -17.01
N GLY A 404 -28.54 -15.48 -17.81
CA GLY A 404 -27.86 -16.70 -17.38
C GLY A 404 -26.42 -16.43 -16.95
N VAL A 405 -25.64 -15.75 -17.79
CA VAL A 405 -24.26 -15.34 -17.49
C VAL A 405 -24.21 -14.43 -16.28
N LYS A 406 -25.15 -13.47 -16.18
CA LYS A 406 -25.26 -12.60 -15.02
C LYS A 406 -25.49 -13.38 -13.75
N PHE A 407 -26.44 -14.30 -13.72
CA PHE A 407 -26.74 -15.10 -12.52
C PHE A 407 -25.54 -15.97 -12.09
N VAL A 408 -24.83 -16.56 -13.05
CA VAL A 408 -23.61 -17.34 -12.81
C VAL A 408 -22.50 -16.50 -12.18
N ILE A 409 -22.41 -15.21 -12.49
CA ILE A 409 -21.41 -14.30 -11.92
C ILE A 409 -21.89 -13.69 -10.60
N TYR A 410 -23.15 -13.23 -10.55
CA TYR A 410 -23.73 -12.48 -9.44
C TYR A 410 -23.93 -13.31 -8.17
N VAL A 411 -24.36 -14.57 -8.30
CA VAL A 411 -24.61 -15.41 -7.13
C VAL A 411 -23.32 -15.71 -6.36
N PRO A 412 -22.23 -16.18 -7.00
CA PRO A 412 -20.94 -16.32 -6.31
C PRO A 412 -20.43 -15.01 -5.73
N PHE A 413 -20.61 -13.89 -6.44
CA PHE A 413 -20.22 -12.57 -5.95
C PHE A 413 -20.94 -12.19 -4.65
N ALA A 414 -22.26 -12.38 -4.58
CA ALA A 414 -23.04 -12.11 -3.38
C ALA A 414 -22.70 -13.05 -2.21
N ILE A 415 -22.40 -14.32 -2.50
CA ILE A 415 -21.94 -15.29 -1.49
C ILE A 415 -20.58 -14.84 -0.92
N LEU A 416 -19.64 -14.47 -1.78
CA LEU A 416 -18.33 -13.97 -1.35
C LEU A 416 -18.46 -12.73 -0.46
N ILE A 417 -19.24 -11.72 -0.87
CA ILE A 417 -19.50 -10.54 -0.04
C ILE A 417 -20.09 -10.93 1.33
N SER A 418 -21.01 -11.89 1.36
CA SER A 418 -21.63 -12.36 2.61
C SER A 418 -20.64 -13.03 3.55
N LEU A 419 -19.72 -13.84 3.01
CA LEU A 419 -18.65 -14.48 3.79
C LEU A 419 -17.68 -13.42 4.34
N GLU A 420 -17.33 -12.42 3.53
CA GLU A 420 -16.44 -11.34 3.94
C GLU A 420 -17.02 -10.48 5.07
N PHE A 421 -18.34 -10.22 5.09
CA PHE A 421 -18.95 -9.48 6.22
C PHE A 421 -18.68 -10.15 7.56
N SER A 422 -18.78 -11.48 7.64
CA SER A 422 -18.53 -12.20 8.88
C SER A 422 -17.08 -12.08 9.35
N LYS A 423 -16.13 -12.11 8.41
CA LYS A 423 -14.69 -11.98 8.72
C LYS A 423 -14.35 -10.56 9.15
N ILE A 424 -14.81 -9.57 8.39
CA ILE A 424 -14.59 -8.15 8.69
C ILE A 424 -15.20 -7.78 10.04
N GLN A 425 -16.43 -8.24 10.35
CA GLN A 425 -17.06 -7.95 11.64
C GLN A 425 -16.24 -8.52 12.81
N LYS A 426 -15.77 -9.77 12.69
CA LYS A 426 -14.91 -10.39 13.70
C LYS A 426 -13.63 -9.59 13.94
N GLU A 427 -13.02 -9.06 12.87
CA GLU A 427 -11.83 -8.22 12.98
C GLU A 427 -12.14 -6.86 13.62
N LEU A 428 -13.25 -6.23 13.26
CA LEU A 428 -13.69 -4.98 13.89
C LEU A 428 -13.92 -5.16 15.40
N ASP A 429 -14.58 -6.23 15.81
CA ASP A 429 -14.83 -6.55 17.22
C ASP A 429 -13.51 -6.77 17.98
N PHE A 430 -12.55 -7.47 17.35
CA PHE A 430 -11.22 -7.70 17.91
C PHE A 430 -10.45 -6.39 18.08
N LEU A 431 -10.40 -5.54 17.05
CA LEU A 431 -9.73 -4.25 17.10
C LEU A 431 -10.35 -3.37 18.19
N ASP A 432 -11.68 -3.31 18.27
CA ASP A 432 -12.40 -2.59 19.33
C ASP A 432 -11.98 -3.08 20.73
N GLN A 433 -11.88 -4.39 20.93
CA GLN A 433 -11.41 -4.96 22.20
C GLN A 433 -9.99 -4.50 22.53
N VAL A 434 -9.04 -4.64 21.60
CA VAL A 434 -7.62 -4.27 21.81
C VAL A 434 -7.45 -2.77 22.07
N ILE A 435 -8.16 -1.93 21.32
CA ILE A 435 -8.13 -0.47 21.45
C ILE A 435 -8.69 -0.05 22.81
N ASN A 436 -9.82 -0.62 23.22
CA ASN A 436 -10.48 -0.31 24.51
C ASN A 436 -9.66 -0.79 25.70
N LEU A 437 -8.99 -1.94 25.57
CA LEU A 437 -8.07 -2.44 26.60
C LEU A 437 -6.78 -1.62 26.66
N ASP A 438 -6.49 -0.75 25.68
CA ASP A 438 -5.30 0.11 25.66
C ASP A 438 -4.01 -0.72 25.76
N CYS A 439 -3.92 -1.77 24.94
CA CYS A 439 -2.89 -2.81 25.04
C CYS A 439 -1.48 -2.38 24.62
N SER A 440 -1.31 -1.22 24.00
CA SER A 440 -0.03 -0.75 23.46
C SER A 440 0.16 0.74 23.74
N ASP A 441 1.21 1.33 23.16
CA ASP A 441 1.44 2.78 23.19
C ASP A 441 0.38 3.56 22.38
N ILE A 442 0.37 4.89 22.58
CA ILE A 442 -0.60 5.78 21.92
C ILE A 442 -0.48 5.77 20.39
N TYR A 443 0.71 5.51 19.85
CA TYR A 443 0.96 5.51 18.42
C TYR A 443 0.39 4.27 17.76
N VAL A 444 0.61 3.08 18.36
CA VAL A 444 -0.04 1.85 17.93
C VAL A 444 -1.54 1.96 18.09
N LYS A 445 -2.04 2.50 19.20
CA LYS A 445 -3.48 2.71 19.38
C LYS A 445 -4.08 3.54 18.25
N ASN A 446 -3.42 4.63 17.85
CA ASN A 446 -3.85 5.45 16.73
C ASN A 446 -3.77 4.69 15.39
N GLN A 447 -2.74 3.87 15.17
CA GLN A 447 -2.65 2.99 14.00
C GLN A 447 -3.79 1.96 13.97
N LEU A 448 -4.12 1.33 15.09
CA LEU A 448 -5.23 0.38 15.22
C LEU A 448 -6.60 1.06 15.03
N ASN A 449 -6.79 2.27 15.55
CA ASN A 449 -7.98 3.08 15.28
C ASN A 449 -8.12 3.38 13.78
N SER A 450 -7.03 3.81 13.13
CA SER A 450 -7.05 4.07 11.68
C SER A 450 -7.34 2.79 10.88
N MET A 451 -6.76 1.66 11.27
CA MET A 451 -7.06 0.34 10.69
C MET A 451 -8.53 -0.04 10.84
N ARG A 452 -9.10 0.14 12.04
CA ARG A 452 -10.53 -0.08 12.31
C ARG A 452 -11.43 0.81 11.45
N GLU A 453 -11.12 2.10 11.37
CA GLU A 453 -11.88 3.05 10.53
C GLU A 453 -11.80 2.68 9.05
N ASN A 454 -10.62 2.32 8.55
CA ASN A 454 -10.45 1.88 7.16
C ASN A 454 -11.21 0.57 6.88
N LEU A 455 -11.22 -0.38 7.81
CA LEU A 455 -12.03 -1.59 7.69
C LEU A 455 -13.53 -1.28 7.67
N MET A 456 -14.00 -0.39 8.55
CA MET A 456 -15.41 -0.04 8.64
C MET A 456 -15.89 0.77 7.44
N PHE A 457 -15.24 1.89 7.14
CA PHE A 457 -15.67 2.82 6.10
C PHE A 457 -15.15 2.42 4.71
N GLY A 458 -13.91 1.94 4.64
CA GLY A 458 -13.24 1.60 3.39
C GLY A 458 -13.59 0.22 2.84
N VAL A 459 -13.93 -0.75 3.70
CA VAL A 459 -14.22 -2.12 3.26
C VAL A 459 -15.68 -2.50 3.53
N TYR A 460 -16.11 -2.48 4.79
CA TYR A 460 -17.44 -2.95 5.19
C TYR A 460 -18.57 -2.15 4.52
N GLN A 461 -18.52 -0.81 4.58
CA GLN A 461 -19.54 0.03 3.95
C GLN A 461 -19.55 -0.06 2.42
N LEU A 462 -18.38 -0.16 1.78
CA LEU A 462 -18.30 -0.33 0.32
C LEU A 462 -18.85 -1.68 -0.13
N ASN A 463 -18.53 -2.77 0.59
CA ASN A 463 -19.10 -4.09 0.35
C ASN A 463 -20.61 -4.11 0.62
N SER A 464 -21.09 -3.37 1.63
CA SER A 464 -22.52 -3.17 1.90
C SER A 464 -23.22 -2.48 0.74
N ALA A 465 -22.62 -1.42 0.18
CA ALA A 465 -23.15 -0.76 -1.01
C ALA A 465 -23.23 -1.70 -2.22
N GLN A 466 -22.20 -2.53 -2.46
CA GLN A 466 -22.23 -3.55 -3.51
C GLN A 466 -23.35 -4.58 -3.29
N PHE A 467 -23.56 -5.01 -2.04
CA PHE A 467 -24.62 -5.94 -1.68
C PHE A 467 -26.01 -5.34 -1.91
N TYR A 468 -26.25 -4.07 -1.57
CA TYR A 468 -27.51 -3.39 -1.89
C TYR A 468 -27.72 -3.21 -3.40
N LEU A 469 -26.67 -2.86 -4.14
CA LEU A 469 -26.72 -2.76 -5.59
C LEU A 469 -27.07 -4.10 -6.23
N PHE A 470 -26.61 -5.21 -5.68
CA PHE A 470 -27.01 -6.55 -6.09
C PHE A 470 -28.54 -6.73 -5.97
N PHE A 471 -29.16 -6.43 -4.82
CA PHE A 471 -30.60 -6.58 -4.65
C PHE A 471 -31.42 -5.66 -5.55
N ILE A 472 -31.01 -4.39 -5.65
CA ILE A 472 -31.65 -3.42 -6.56
C ILE A 472 -31.61 -3.95 -7.98
N THR A 473 -30.47 -4.51 -8.39
CA THR A 473 -30.28 -5.07 -9.72
C THR A 473 -31.17 -6.29 -9.97
N VAL A 474 -31.24 -7.22 -9.01
CA VAL A 474 -32.15 -8.39 -9.10
C VAL A 474 -33.60 -7.94 -9.21
N LEU A 475 -34.01 -6.90 -8.47
CA LEU A 475 -35.36 -6.34 -8.56
C LEU A 475 -35.62 -5.71 -9.94
N ILE A 476 -34.66 -4.95 -10.49
CA ILE A 476 -34.74 -4.40 -11.84
C ILE A 476 -34.86 -5.52 -12.88
N ASP A 477 -34.11 -6.62 -12.72
CA ASP A 477 -34.18 -7.76 -13.62
C ASP A 477 -35.57 -8.41 -13.61
N ILE A 478 -36.12 -8.65 -12.41
CA ILE A 478 -37.47 -9.23 -12.25
C ILE A 478 -38.52 -8.33 -12.90
N LEU A 479 -38.45 -7.02 -12.68
CA LEU A 479 -39.36 -6.05 -13.29
C LEU A 479 -39.24 -6.04 -14.82
N PHE A 480 -38.03 -6.07 -15.33
CA PHE A 480 -37.77 -6.07 -16.78
C PHE A 480 -38.24 -7.37 -17.44
N ILE A 481 -37.98 -8.54 -16.82
CA ILE A 481 -38.50 -9.84 -17.27
C ILE A 481 -40.02 -9.84 -17.25
N GLY A 482 -40.63 -9.40 -16.15
CA GLY A 482 -42.08 -9.33 -15.99
C GLY A 482 -42.74 -8.44 -17.04
N TYR A 483 -42.18 -7.25 -17.27
CA TYR A 483 -42.64 -6.33 -18.33
C TYR A 483 -42.54 -6.97 -19.71
N THR A 484 -41.41 -7.61 -20.02
CA THR A 484 -41.19 -8.26 -21.33
C THR A 484 -42.16 -9.42 -21.55
N CYS A 485 -42.44 -10.23 -20.53
CA CYS A 485 -43.41 -11.32 -20.56
C CYS A 485 -44.85 -10.82 -20.75
N TYR A 486 -45.26 -9.82 -19.97
CA TYR A 486 -46.59 -9.20 -20.07
C TYR A 486 -46.84 -8.68 -21.49
N TYR A 487 -45.88 -7.95 -22.04
CA TYR A 487 -45.99 -7.35 -23.35
C TYR A 487 -46.01 -8.39 -24.48
N ASN A 488 -45.18 -9.43 -24.39
CA ASN A 488 -45.22 -10.54 -25.36
C ASN A 488 -46.57 -11.27 -25.35
N ARG A 489 -47.25 -11.35 -24.20
CA ARG A 489 -48.60 -11.92 -24.09
C ARG A 489 -49.65 -11.03 -24.76
N GLN A 490 -49.56 -9.71 -24.60
CA GLN A 490 -50.46 -8.76 -25.27
C GLN A 490 -50.36 -8.86 -26.80
N ASN A 491 -49.15 -8.92 -27.35
CA ASN A 491 -48.97 -9.06 -28.80
C ASN A 491 -49.55 -10.36 -29.36
N LYS A 492 -49.38 -11.50 -28.66
CA LYS A 492 -50.00 -12.77 -29.05
C LYS A 492 -51.53 -12.74 -29.03
N ASN A 493 -52.14 -11.90 -28.20
CA ASN A 493 -53.60 -11.74 -28.16
C ASN A 493 -54.12 -10.81 -29.27
N ILE A 494 -53.29 -9.92 -29.81
CA ILE A 494 -53.65 -9.03 -30.94
C ILE A 494 -53.53 -9.77 -32.29
N GLU A 495 -52.68 -10.80 -32.36
CA GLU A 495 -52.50 -11.64 -33.56
C GLU A 495 -53.54 -12.76 -33.69
N LYS A 496 -54.24 -13.10 -32.60
CA LYS A 496 -55.38 -14.02 -32.59
C LYS A 496 -56.67 -13.25 -32.81
#